data_AF-A0A2N9JCA5-F1
#
_entry.id   AF-A0A2N9JCA5-F1
#
_cell.length_a   1.000
_cell.length_b   1.000
_cell.length_c   1.000
_cell.angle_alpha   90.00
_cell.angle_beta   90.00
_cell.angle_gamma   90.00
#
_symmetry.space_group_name_H-M   'P 1'
#
loop_
_entity.id
_entity.type
_entity.pdbx_description
1 polymer ?
#
loop_
_entity_poly.entity_id
_entity_poly.type
_entity_poly.pdbx_seq_one_letter_code
_entity_poly.pdbx_strand_id
1 'polypeptide(L)'
;MRFTTTGATFNPSIELAPQSNASVRWVAEDGSELATGASPIIRFGSIEPRTVRLLTVFEDVLTVNLGFNVYDDAGRFHVDSSYNKDPETVEGVSGLGLLVNLRRFMAANTPLTGILDFGGLSKLEFIECFQAQVERVDVKGCTSLVRLCMEKNRLTELDLNPVANSLRDLRAAVQESGRLDFTPLTQPLAALYHFCVRDQTVTGHPSSQQLPACEELWNWNTGQTGELPTPQQALSVMSRSNQYTSADFTGQWTGDGGGELDLENNKLTGIALTGCKALQTIRLRWNSLTSSVVDDVLAEVASWQTKGVTLLLDGNEPPTSTGLRNVAVLRKLGWEVEVSQS
;
A
#
# COMPACT_ATOMS: atom_id res chain seq x y z
N MET A 1 9.98 22.01 16.78
CA MET A 1 9.98 20.56 16.52
C MET A 1 11.29 19.96 17.03
N ARG A 2 11.29 18.72 17.51
CA ARG A 2 12.50 18.01 18.00
C ARG A 2 12.74 16.74 17.19
N PHE A 3 14.01 16.40 17.03
CA PHE A 3 14.48 15.17 16.38
C PHE A 3 15.51 14.51 17.30
N THR A 4 15.38 13.21 17.54
CA THR A 4 16.41 12.39 18.20
C THR A 4 17.15 11.62 17.12
N THR A 5 18.47 11.80 17.03
CA THR A 5 19.32 11.16 16.02
C THR A 5 20.54 10.50 16.64
N THR A 6 20.99 9.39 16.06
CA THR A 6 22.19 8.63 16.47
C THR A 6 23.32 8.70 15.44
N GLY A 7 23.16 9.49 14.38
CA GLY A 7 24.15 9.61 13.31
C GLY A 7 25.38 10.44 13.69
N ALA A 8 26.52 10.11 13.07
CA ALA A 8 27.70 10.99 13.05
C ALA A 8 27.48 12.29 12.24
N THR A 9 26.42 12.31 11.43
CA THR A 9 25.91 13.47 10.70
C THR A 9 24.39 13.45 10.72
N PHE A 10 23.77 14.63 10.60
CA PHE A 10 22.34 14.77 10.38
C PHE A 10 22.10 15.84 9.31
N ASN A 11 21.44 15.44 8.22
CA ASN A 11 21.18 16.29 7.05
C ASN A 11 19.67 16.43 6.82
N PRO A 12 18.89 16.99 7.76
CA PRO A 12 17.46 17.13 7.60
C PRO A 12 17.14 17.99 6.39
N SER A 13 16.01 17.73 5.73
CA SER A 13 15.50 18.60 4.67
C SER A 13 14.08 19.03 5.00
N ILE A 14 13.85 20.34 5.02
CA ILE A 14 12.51 20.92 5.08
C ILE A 14 12.24 21.79 3.86
N GLU A 15 11.00 21.84 3.43
CA GLU A 15 10.53 22.78 2.41
C GLU A 15 9.64 23.82 3.07
N LEU A 16 9.93 25.10 2.84
CA LEU A 16 9.07 26.19 3.26
C LEU A 16 8.12 26.61 2.13
N ALA A 17 7.02 27.27 2.49
CA ALA A 17 6.13 27.88 1.52
C ALA A 17 6.90 28.84 0.58
N PRO A 18 6.57 28.91 -0.73
CA PRO A 18 7.35 29.70 -1.70
C PRO A 18 7.54 31.19 -1.37
N GLN A 19 6.65 31.78 -0.56
CA GLN A 19 6.73 33.18 -0.14
C GLN A 19 7.27 33.37 1.28
N SER A 20 7.69 32.29 1.95
CA SER A 20 8.23 32.36 3.30
C SER A 20 9.56 33.12 3.31
N ASN A 21 9.70 34.00 4.30
CA ASN A 21 10.95 34.66 4.66
C ASN A 21 11.51 34.14 6.00
N ALA A 22 11.00 33.00 6.48
CA ALA A 22 11.32 32.48 7.79
C ALA A 22 12.80 32.08 7.90
N SER A 23 13.43 32.49 9.00
CA SER A 23 14.74 31.96 9.37
C SER A 23 14.59 30.49 9.79
N VAL A 24 15.45 29.62 9.26
CA VAL A 24 15.54 28.23 9.70
C VAL A 24 16.81 28.04 10.52
N ARG A 25 16.64 27.67 11.79
CA ARG A 25 17.75 27.43 12.72
C ARG A 25 17.63 26.03 13.31
N TRP A 26 18.75 25.33 13.36
CA TRP A 26 18.91 24.02 13.98
C TRP A 26 19.79 24.21 15.20
N VAL A 27 19.27 23.86 16.37
CA VAL A 27 19.96 24.06 17.65
C VAL A 27 20.04 22.75 18.42
N ALA A 28 21.05 22.60 19.27
CA ALA A 28 21.11 21.49 20.22
C ALA A 28 20.06 21.66 21.32
N GLU A 29 19.91 20.65 22.19
CA GLU A 29 18.95 20.70 23.30
C GLU A 29 19.19 21.89 24.24
N ASP A 30 20.46 22.24 24.48
CA ASP A 30 20.88 23.39 25.29
C ASP A 30 20.66 24.76 24.61
N GLY A 31 20.21 24.77 23.36
CA GLY A 31 19.93 25.97 22.57
C GLY A 31 21.11 26.52 21.77
N SER A 32 22.29 25.88 21.84
CA SER A 32 23.44 26.24 21.00
C SER A 32 23.13 26.03 19.52
N GLU A 33 23.53 26.97 18.67
CA GLU A 33 23.27 26.88 17.22
C GLU A 33 24.22 25.86 16.57
N LEU A 34 23.62 24.89 15.87
CA LEU A 34 24.33 23.85 15.14
C LEU A 34 24.45 24.18 13.65
N ALA A 35 23.37 24.71 13.05
CA ALA A 35 23.33 25.11 11.65
C ALA A 35 22.13 26.02 11.35
N THR A 36 22.13 26.60 10.15
CA THR A 36 20.99 27.36 9.60
C THR A 36 20.65 26.89 8.19
N GLY A 37 19.45 27.23 7.71
CA GLY A 37 18.96 26.85 6.39
C GLY A 37 18.04 25.62 6.39
N ALA A 38 17.35 25.42 5.27
CA ALA A 38 16.33 24.37 5.11
C ALA A 38 16.91 22.95 4.97
N SER A 39 18.12 22.82 4.45
CA SER A 39 18.78 21.52 4.23
C SER A 39 20.27 21.55 4.60
N PRO A 40 20.64 21.83 5.87
CA PRO A 40 22.04 21.90 6.27
C PRO A 40 22.65 20.51 6.44
N ILE A 41 23.97 20.48 6.59
CA ILE A 41 24.73 19.30 7.03
C ILE A 41 25.25 19.59 8.44
N ILE A 42 24.74 18.88 9.45
CA ILE A 42 25.22 18.98 10.82
C ILE A 42 26.21 17.86 11.06
N ARG A 43 27.45 18.19 11.40
CA ARG A 43 28.52 17.21 11.65
C ARG A 43 28.76 17.07 13.14
N PHE A 44 28.50 15.88 13.64
CA PHE A 44 28.61 15.53 15.04
C PHE A 44 29.92 14.82 15.37
N GLY A 45 30.47 14.05 14.41
CA GLY A 45 31.73 13.33 14.56
C GLY A 45 31.67 12.06 15.43
N SER A 46 30.51 11.73 16.00
CA SER A 46 30.29 10.52 16.81
C SER A 46 28.87 9.98 16.62
N ILE A 47 28.67 8.68 16.83
CA ILE A 47 27.37 8.01 16.72
C ILE A 47 26.61 7.94 18.06
N GLU A 48 26.60 9.05 18.79
CA GLU A 48 25.88 9.15 20.06
C GLU A 48 24.47 9.72 19.88
N PRO A 49 23.46 9.21 20.61
CA PRO A 49 22.12 9.80 20.64
C PRO A 49 22.16 11.27 21.04
N ARG A 50 21.42 12.11 20.31
CA ARG A 50 21.29 13.54 20.60
C ARG A 50 19.97 14.09 20.12
N THR A 51 19.53 15.17 20.77
CA THR A 51 18.36 15.92 20.35
C THR A 51 18.76 17.18 19.59
N VAL A 52 18.19 17.34 18.39
CA VAL A 52 18.29 18.53 17.56
C VAL A 52 16.91 19.17 17.47
N ARG A 53 16.84 20.48 17.63
CA ARG A 53 15.61 21.25 17.61
C ARG A 53 15.57 22.14 16.38
N LEU A 54 14.48 22.04 15.62
CA LEU A 54 14.15 22.98 14.55
C LEU A 54 13.40 24.17 15.13
N LEU A 55 13.93 25.36 14.89
CA LEU A 55 13.32 26.66 15.20
C LEU A 55 13.11 27.42 13.89
N THR A 56 11.85 27.67 13.55
CA THR A 56 11.42 28.46 12.40
C THR A 56 9.97 28.92 12.59
N VAL A 57 9.40 29.59 11.59
CA VAL A 57 7.95 29.84 11.50
C VAL A 57 7.28 28.53 11.09
N PHE A 58 6.80 27.76 12.06
CA PHE A 58 6.33 26.38 11.81
C PHE A 58 5.17 26.28 10.82
N GLU A 59 4.34 27.30 10.74
CA GLU A 59 3.25 27.38 9.74
C GLU A 59 3.77 27.50 8.30
N ASP A 60 5.02 27.87 8.08
CA ASP A 60 5.59 27.95 6.73
C ASP A 60 6.12 26.60 6.24
N VAL A 61 6.28 25.61 7.12
CA VAL A 61 6.86 24.31 6.75
C VAL A 61 5.81 23.46 6.01
N LEU A 62 6.10 23.13 4.76
CA LEU A 62 5.25 22.29 3.90
C LEU A 62 5.72 20.84 3.81
N THR A 63 7.02 20.60 3.94
CA THR A 63 7.61 19.26 3.83
C THR A 63 8.64 19.05 4.93
N VAL A 64 8.63 17.86 5.54
CA VAL A 64 9.74 17.32 6.33
C VAL A 64 10.19 16.03 5.66
N ASN A 65 11.45 15.99 5.22
CA ASN A 65 12.04 14.85 4.54
C ASN A 65 13.31 14.38 5.28
N LEU A 66 13.17 13.23 5.93
CA LEU A 66 14.22 12.51 6.65
C LEU A 66 14.72 11.29 5.87
N GLY A 67 14.15 11.00 4.70
CA GLY A 67 14.42 9.82 3.90
C GLY A 67 13.24 9.53 2.98
N PHE A 68 13.52 9.42 1.68
CA PHE A 68 12.50 9.10 0.69
C PHE A 68 13.15 8.54 -0.57
N ASN A 69 12.54 7.49 -1.12
CA ASN A 69 12.89 6.98 -2.44
C ASN A 69 11.60 6.59 -3.16
N VAL A 70 11.30 7.27 -4.26
CA VAL A 70 10.11 7.05 -5.09
C VAL A 70 9.96 5.61 -5.57
N TYR A 71 11.05 4.84 -5.60
CA TYR A 71 11.07 3.46 -6.07
C TYR A 71 10.82 2.40 -5.00
N ASP A 72 10.89 2.74 -3.70
CA ASP A 72 10.78 1.74 -2.63
C ASP A 72 9.37 1.11 -2.58
N ASP A 73 8.35 1.89 -2.91
CA ASP A 73 6.96 1.48 -2.87
C ASP A 73 6.13 2.25 -3.91
N ALA A 74 6.56 2.16 -5.18
CA ALA A 74 6.02 2.94 -6.28
C ALA A 74 4.51 2.71 -6.50
N GLY A 75 3.80 3.76 -6.90
CA GLY A 75 2.35 3.74 -7.09
C GLY A 75 1.83 4.92 -7.89
N ARG A 76 0.55 4.89 -8.25
CA ARG A 76 -0.13 5.96 -8.98
C ARG A 76 -0.10 7.30 -8.24
N PHE A 77 -0.29 7.26 -6.92
CA PHE A 77 -0.28 8.44 -6.06
C PHE A 77 1.06 8.48 -5.33
N HIS A 78 2.06 9.16 -5.88
CA HIS A 78 3.38 9.24 -5.27
C HIS A 78 3.88 10.69 -5.18
N VAL A 79 4.85 10.90 -4.30
CA VAL A 79 5.63 12.15 -4.24
C VAL A 79 6.69 12.11 -5.35
N ASP A 80 6.88 13.24 -6.04
CA ASP A 80 7.81 13.36 -7.17
C ASP A 80 9.26 12.97 -6.82
N SER A 81 9.98 12.40 -7.80
CA SER A 81 11.37 11.96 -7.64
C SER A 81 12.36 13.05 -7.21
N SER A 82 12.04 14.34 -7.39
CA SER A 82 12.82 15.47 -6.87
C SER A 82 12.93 15.49 -5.34
N TYR A 83 12.07 14.75 -4.62
CA TYR A 83 12.16 14.57 -3.17
C TYR A 83 13.04 13.40 -2.75
N ASN A 84 13.65 12.64 -3.67
CA ASN A 84 14.53 11.53 -3.30
C ASN A 84 15.68 12.00 -2.40
N LYS A 85 15.89 11.27 -1.31
CA LYS A 85 16.84 11.61 -0.26
C LYS A 85 17.25 10.35 0.51
N ASP A 86 18.56 10.17 0.71
CA ASP A 86 19.11 9.12 1.56
C ASP A 86 18.54 9.21 2.99
N PRO A 87 18.25 8.06 3.64
CA PRO A 87 17.66 8.05 4.97
C PRO A 87 18.59 8.61 6.03
N GLU A 88 18.01 9.39 6.93
CA GLU A 88 18.66 9.89 8.14
C GLU A 88 18.53 8.88 9.29
N THR A 89 19.49 8.91 10.20
CA THR A 89 19.48 8.08 11.43
C THR A 89 18.67 8.77 12.52
N VAL A 90 17.39 9.05 12.24
CA VAL A 90 16.45 9.67 13.18
C VAL A 90 15.58 8.58 13.81
N GLU A 91 15.63 8.49 15.14
CA GLU A 91 14.91 7.49 15.93
C GLU A 91 13.61 8.03 16.53
N GLY A 92 13.49 9.34 16.66
CA GLY A 92 12.32 9.98 17.26
C GLY A 92 12.06 11.38 16.72
N VAL A 93 10.78 11.73 16.61
CA VAL A 93 10.31 13.05 16.18
C VAL A 93 9.21 13.51 17.13
N SER A 94 9.23 14.78 17.53
CA SER A 94 8.14 15.36 18.32
C SER A 94 7.82 16.81 17.96
N GLY A 95 6.56 17.19 18.21
CA GLY A 95 6.03 18.50 17.84
C GLY A 95 5.57 18.61 16.39
N LEU A 96 5.10 17.50 15.80
CA LEU A 96 4.50 17.48 14.45
C LEU A 96 3.27 18.39 14.35
N GLY A 97 2.44 18.44 15.40
CA GLY A 97 1.26 19.32 15.47
C GLY A 97 1.55 20.82 15.38
N LEU A 98 2.82 21.26 15.44
CA LEU A 98 3.20 22.65 15.18
C LEU A 98 3.15 23.00 13.69
N LEU A 99 3.26 22.01 12.81
CA LEU A 99 3.40 22.17 11.36
C LEU A 99 2.01 22.19 10.70
N VAL A 100 1.16 23.15 11.08
CA VAL A 100 -0.27 23.18 10.70
C VAL A 100 -0.54 23.23 9.19
N ASN A 101 0.47 23.59 8.37
CA ASN A 101 0.40 23.61 6.92
C ASN A 101 1.22 22.50 6.24
N LEU A 102 1.71 21.52 7.01
CA LEU A 102 2.46 20.38 6.49
C LEU A 102 1.64 19.64 5.43
N ARG A 103 2.27 19.37 4.29
CA ARG A 103 1.72 18.58 3.19
C ARG A 103 2.38 17.22 3.07
N ARG A 104 3.65 17.11 3.46
CA ARG A 104 4.44 15.88 3.29
C ARG A 104 5.30 15.60 4.52
N PHE A 105 5.18 14.39 5.03
CA PHE A 105 6.12 13.83 6.00
C PHE A 105 6.73 12.57 5.41
N MET A 106 8.06 12.55 5.27
CA MET A 106 8.80 11.43 4.68
C MET A 106 9.94 11.01 5.59
N ALA A 107 9.98 9.73 5.92
CA ALA A 107 10.97 9.10 6.80
C ALA A 107 11.23 7.63 6.40
N ALA A 108 11.18 7.33 5.11
CA ALA A 108 11.43 5.99 4.59
C ALA A 108 12.86 5.53 4.93
N ASN A 109 13.00 4.26 5.31
CA ASN A 109 14.26 3.59 5.70
C ASN A 109 14.99 4.26 6.88
N THR A 110 14.29 5.02 7.72
CA THR A 110 14.85 5.59 8.95
C THR A 110 14.59 4.67 10.14
N PRO A 111 15.41 4.69 11.21
CA PRO A 111 15.12 3.93 12.43
C PRO A 111 14.02 4.60 13.28
N LEU A 112 13.10 5.35 12.69
CA LEU A 112 12.08 6.13 13.38
C LEU A 112 11.10 5.23 14.12
N THR A 113 11.00 5.41 15.43
CA THR A 113 10.16 4.60 16.34
C THR A 113 9.04 5.42 16.97
N GLY A 114 8.16 4.73 17.72
CA GLY A 114 7.16 5.36 18.55
C GLY A 114 5.90 5.80 17.80
N ILE A 115 5.26 6.85 18.31
CA ILE A 115 3.95 7.34 17.85
C ILE A 115 4.12 8.58 16.99
N LEU A 116 3.62 8.54 15.76
CA LEU A 116 3.50 9.71 14.90
C LEU A 116 2.09 10.30 15.00
N ASP A 117 1.98 11.42 15.70
CA ASP A 117 0.72 12.15 15.86
C ASP A 117 0.64 13.30 14.83
N PHE A 118 -0.19 13.10 13.81
CA PHE A 118 -0.53 14.11 12.80
C PHE A 118 -1.91 14.75 13.05
N GLY A 119 -2.44 14.61 14.26
CA GLY A 119 -3.74 15.13 14.66
C GLY A 119 -3.96 16.59 14.28
N GLY A 120 -5.04 16.86 13.54
CA GLY A 120 -5.44 18.19 13.12
C GLY A 120 -4.67 18.77 11.93
N LEU A 121 -3.71 18.05 11.34
CA LEU A 121 -2.98 18.50 10.15
C LEU A 121 -3.81 18.33 8.87
N SER A 122 -4.82 19.19 8.70
CA SER A 122 -5.83 19.07 7.64
C SER A 122 -5.30 19.26 6.21
N LYS A 123 -4.07 19.79 6.06
CA LYS A 123 -3.39 19.96 4.77
C LYS A 123 -2.40 18.84 4.44
N LEU A 124 -2.24 17.85 5.33
CA LEU A 124 -1.33 16.73 5.10
C LEU A 124 -1.85 15.86 3.96
N GLU A 125 -1.04 15.66 2.94
CA GLU A 125 -1.38 14.92 1.72
C GLU A 125 -0.64 13.58 1.66
N PHE A 126 0.61 13.52 2.13
CA PHE A 126 1.47 12.34 2.04
C PHE A 126 2.18 12.03 3.36
N ILE A 127 2.06 10.77 3.79
CA ILE A 127 2.90 10.17 4.84
C ILE A 127 3.66 9.00 4.19
N GLU A 128 4.99 9.09 4.14
CA GLU A 128 5.87 8.06 3.57
C GLU A 128 6.84 7.55 4.63
N CYS A 129 6.52 6.42 5.25
CA CYS A 129 7.33 5.79 6.30
C CYS A 129 7.67 4.34 5.96
N PHE A 130 7.89 4.03 4.68
CA PHE A 130 8.30 2.69 4.25
C PHE A 130 9.54 2.21 5.03
N GLN A 131 9.48 1.02 5.61
CA GLN A 131 10.60 0.40 6.30
C GLN A 131 11.21 1.28 7.41
N ALA A 132 10.34 1.94 8.18
CA ALA A 132 10.70 2.54 9.45
C ALA A 132 10.40 1.58 10.61
N GLN A 133 10.24 2.08 11.84
CA GLN A 133 9.93 1.28 13.02
C GLN A 133 8.75 1.88 13.80
N VAL A 134 7.83 2.55 13.11
CA VAL A 134 6.70 3.28 13.71
C VAL A 134 5.72 2.29 14.34
N GLU A 135 5.34 2.55 15.58
CA GLU A 135 4.47 1.68 16.38
C GLU A 135 3.00 2.10 16.26
N ARG A 136 2.75 3.39 16.06
CA ARG A 136 1.40 3.95 15.90
C ARG A 136 1.42 5.20 15.04
N VAL A 137 0.37 5.38 14.25
CA VAL A 137 0.09 6.62 13.53
C VAL A 137 -1.30 7.13 13.91
N ASP A 138 -1.43 8.42 14.22
CA ASP A 138 -2.71 9.10 14.38
C ASP A 138 -2.91 10.08 13.22
N VAL A 139 -3.97 9.86 12.44
CA VAL A 139 -4.36 10.67 11.27
C VAL A 139 -5.66 11.43 11.50
N LYS A 140 -6.09 11.60 12.75
CA LYS A 140 -7.34 12.28 13.08
C LYS A 140 -7.32 13.72 12.57
N GLY A 141 -8.26 14.06 11.69
CA GLY A 141 -8.35 15.41 11.12
C GLY A 141 -7.41 15.67 9.94
N CYS A 142 -6.67 14.66 9.44
CA CYS A 142 -5.90 14.74 8.19
C CYS A 142 -6.82 14.61 6.96
N THR A 143 -7.79 15.51 6.81
CA THR A 143 -8.87 15.42 5.81
C THR A 143 -8.44 15.53 4.35
N SER A 144 -7.17 15.84 4.09
CA SER A 144 -6.60 15.91 2.73
C SER A 144 -5.62 14.76 2.44
N LEU A 145 -5.50 13.78 3.34
CA LEU A 145 -4.51 12.71 3.19
C LEU A 145 -4.85 11.86 1.96
N VAL A 146 -3.96 11.86 0.97
CA VAL A 146 -4.07 11.12 -0.29
C VAL A 146 -3.38 9.77 -0.18
N ARG A 147 -2.20 9.74 0.44
CA ARG A 147 -1.39 8.52 0.58
C ARG A 147 -0.88 8.33 1.99
N LEU A 148 -1.01 7.09 2.46
CA LEU A 148 -0.48 6.59 3.71
C LEU A 148 0.38 5.34 3.44
N CYS A 149 1.70 5.50 3.42
CA CYS A 149 2.65 4.39 3.36
C CYS A 149 3.27 4.15 4.74
N MET A 150 2.89 3.02 5.33
CA MET A 150 3.35 2.46 6.61
C MET A 150 3.80 1.01 6.44
N GLU A 151 4.15 0.59 5.22
CA GLU A 151 4.66 -0.75 4.95
C GLU A 151 5.98 -1.00 5.72
N LYS A 152 6.15 -2.22 6.25
CA LYS A 152 7.33 -2.63 7.03
C LYS A 152 7.57 -1.76 8.27
N ASN A 153 6.54 -1.59 9.10
CA ASN A 153 6.63 -0.89 10.39
C ASN A 153 6.27 -1.84 11.55
N ARG A 154 5.95 -1.28 12.72
CA ARG A 154 5.56 -2.00 13.93
C ARG A 154 4.10 -1.73 14.31
N LEU A 155 3.25 -1.38 13.35
CA LEU A 155 1.84 -1.14 13.63
C LEU A 155 1.18 -2.44 14.05
N THR A 156 0.36 -2.39 15.10
CA THR A 156 -0.56 -3.48 15.47
C THR A 156 -2.00 -3.14 15.13
N GLU A 157 -2.32 -1.85 15.06
CA GLU A 157 -3.66 -1.34 14.75
C GLU A 157 -3.59 -0.13 13.79
N LEU A 158 -4.66 0.05 13.03
CA LEU A 158 -4.81 1.22 12.15
C LEU A 158 -6.28 1.63 12.02
N ASP A 159 -6.58 2.90 12.32
CA ASP A 159 -7.90 3.51 12.11
C ASP A 159 -7.88 4.40 10.86
N LEU A 160 -8.67 4.01 9.86
CA LEU A 160 -8.80 4.73 8.59
C LEU A 160 -10.07 5.61 8.52
N ASN A 161 -10.96 5.54 9.52
CA ASN A 161 -12.18 6.35 9.53
C ASN A 161 -11.92 7.86 9.35
N PRO A 162 -10.87 8.46 9.96
CA PRO A 162 -10.61 9.89 9.81
C PRO A 162 -10.27 10.34 8.39
N VAL A 163 -9.81 9.43 7.53
CA VAL A 163 -9.32 9.72 6.17
C VAL A 163 -10.15 9.05 5.09
N ALA A 164 -11.31 8.48 5.43
CA ALA A 164 -12.12 7.67 4.52
C ALA A 164 -12.58 8.39 3.24
N ASN A 165 -12.70 9.72 3.29
CA ASN A 165 -13.10 10.54 2.14
C ASN A 165 -11.93 10.99 1.24
N SER A 166 -10.69 10.96 1.76
CA SER A 166 -9.52 11.53 1.10
C SER A 166 -8.50 10.49 0.66
N LEU A 167 -8.38 9.36 1.37
CA LEU A 167 -7.35 8.37 1.10
C LEU A 167 -7.55 7.73 -0.28
N ARG A 168 -6.47 7.66 -1.06
CA ARG A 168 -6.40 7.08 -2.40
C ARG A 168 -5.45 5.88 -2.47
N ASP A 169 -4.38 5.89 -1.67
CA ASP A 169 -3.34 4.86 -1.67
C ASP A 169 -2.97 4.48 -0.24
N LEU A 170 -3.24 3.22 0.14
CA LEU A 170 -2.87 2.63 1.42
C LEU A 170 -1.83 1.53 1.20
N ARG A 171 -0.67 1.68 1.85
CA ARG A 171 0.36 0.64 1.96
C ARG A 171 0.64 0.38 3.44
N ALA A 172 0.21 -0.77 3.94
CA ALA A 172 0.35 -1.14 5.35
C ALA A 172 0.79 -2.60 5.51
N ALA A 173 1.41 -3.19 4.49
CA ALA A 173 1.86 -4.58 4.49
C ALA A 173 3.04 -4.84 5.45
N VAL A 174 3.25 -6.11 5.77
CA VAL A 174 4.47 -6.63 6.45
C VAL A 174 4.79 -5.91 7.77
N GLN A 175 3.82 -5.73 8.67
CA GLN A 175 4.14 -5.25 10.02
C GLN A 175 5.01 -6.30 10.77
N GLU A 176 5.94 -5.84 11.60
CA GLU A 176 6.93 -6.69 12.29
C GLU A 176 6.29 -7.78 13.16
N SER A 177 5.11 -7.50 13.73
CA SER A 177 4.33 -8.45 14.52
C SER A 177 3.73 -9.60 13.67
N GLY A 178 3.73 -9.46 12.34
CA GLY A 178 3.01 -10.33 11.43
C GLY A 178 1.49 -10.17 11.50
N ARG A 179 0.98 -9.08 12.09
CA ARG A 179 -0.45 -8.81 12.25
C ARG A 179 -0.80 -7.32 12.18
N LEU A 180 -1.94 -7.01 11.56
CA LEU A 180 -2.54 -5.69 11.56
C LEU A 180 -4.06 -5.76 11.78
N ASP A 181 -4.54 -5.05 12.81
CA ASP A 181 -5.96 -4.97 13.14
C ASP A 181 -6.54 -3.62 12.72
N PHE A 182 -7.49 -3.64 11.78
CA PHE A 182 -8.21 -2.43 11.39
C PHE A 182 -9.37 -2.14 12.33
N THR A 183 -9.50 -0.88 12.72
CA THR A 183 -10.75 -0.38 13.30
C THR A 183 -11.87 -0.53 12.26
N PRO A 184 -13.02 -1.14 12.59
CA PRO A 184 -14.13 -1.28 11.66
C PRO A 184 -14.53 0.07 11.05
N LEU A 185 -14.65 0.10 9.72
CA LEU A 185 -15.04 1.30 8.99
C LEU A 185 -16.52 1.62 9.23
N THR A 186 -16.82 2.85 9.64
CA THR A 186 -18.18 3.37 9.78
C THR A 186 -18.72 3.97 8.49
N GLN A 187 -17.87 4.17 7.48
CA GLN A 187 -18.20 4.64 6.14
C GLN A 187 -17.23 4.05 5.11
N PRO A 188 -17.64 3.92 3.83
CA PRO A 188 -16.74 3.42 2.79
C PRO A 188 -15.50 4.30 2.60
N LEU A 189 -14.38 3.68 2.24
CA LEU A 189 -13.22 4.38 1.70
C LEU A 189 -13.53 4.78 0.25
N ALA A 190 -14.32 5.85 0.09
CA ALA A 190 -15.08 6.15 -1.13
C ALA A 190 -14.21 6.41 -2.37
N ALA A 191 -12.91 6.62 -2.18
CA ALA A 191 -11.99 6.93 -3.26
C ALA A 191 -10.66 6.18 -3.15
N LEU A 192 -10.57 5.17 -2.28
CA LEU A 192 -9.36 4.37 -2.16
C LEU A 192 -9.18 3.53 -3.42
N TYR A 193 -8.13 3.82 -4.18
CA TYR A 193 -7.75 3.12 -5.40
C TYR A 193 -6.91 1.86 -5.08
N HIS A 194 -5.90 2.02 -4.22
CA HIS A 194 -4.93 0.96 -3.88
C HIS A 194 -5.02 0.56 -2.41
N PHE A 195 -5.21 -0.74 -2.16
CA PHE A 195 -5.24 -1.32 -0.82
C PHE A 195 -4.21 -2.45 -0.72
N CYS A 196 -3.06 -2.15 -0.11
CA CYS A 196 -1.95 -3.10 0.08
C CYS A 196 -1.73 -3.42 1.55
N VAL A 197 -2.01 -4.66 1.94
CA VAL A 197 -1.91 -5.14 3.34
C VAL A 197 -1.32 -6.56 3.43
N ARG A 198 -0.61 -7.00 2.39
CA ARG A 198 -0.14 -8.39 2.24
C ARG A 198 0.82 -8.87 3.33
N ASP A 199 1.03 -10.18 3.33
CA ASP A 199 2.09 -10.89 4.09
C ASP A 199 2.05 -10.61 5.60
N GLN A 200 0.84 -10.68 6.17
CA GLN A 200 0.57 -10.53 7.60
C GLN A 200 -0.88 -10.92 7.89
N THR A 201 -1.19 -11.40 9.08
CA THR A 201 -2.59 -11.62 9.48
C THR A 201 -3.35 -10.29 9.55
N VAL A 202 -4.47 -10.18 8.85
CA VAL A 202 -5.32 -8.96 8.90
C VAL A 202 -6.63 -9.26 9.60
N THR A 203 -7.06 -8.41 10.53
CA THR A 203 -8.44 -8.40 11.03
C THR A 203 -9.12 -7.08 10.74
N GLY A 204 -10.46 -7.07 10.65
CA GLY A 204 -11.20 -5.89 10.23
C GLY A 204 -11.00 -5.51 8.75
N HIS A 205 -10.63 -6.48 7.90
CA HIS A 205 -10.47 -6.23 6.46
C HIS A 205 -11.76 -5.65 5.87
N PRO A 206 -11.71 -4.56 5.08
CA PRO A 206 -12.89 -3.96 4.47
C PRO A 206 -13.64 -4.93 3.53
N SER A 207 -14.97 -4.86 3.50
CA SER A 207 -15.81 -5.55 2.52
C SER A 207 -15.82 -4.85 1.15
N SER A 208 -16.40 -5.47 0.13
CA SER A 208 -16.62 -4.84 -1.18
C SER A 208 -17.42 -3.54 -1.10
N GLN A 209 -18.40 -3.43 -0.20
CA GLN A 209 -19.16 -2.18 -0.03
C GLN A 209 -18.32 -1.07 0.63
N GLN A 210 -17.27 -1.44 1.37
CA GLN A 210 -16.36 -0.50 2.02
C GLN A 210 -15.20 -0.09 1.11
N LEU A 211 -14.96 -0.80 -0.01
CA LEU A 211 -13.95 -0.51 -1.02
C LEU A 211 -14.55 -0.24 -2.42
N PRO A 212 -15.54 0.66 -2.56
CA PRO A 212 -16.30 0.81 -3.81
C PRO A 212 -15.48 1.33 -4.99
N ALA A 213 -14.38 2.04 -4.72
CA ALA A 213 -13.50 2.64 -5.74
C ALA A 213 -12.15 1.93 -5.86
N CYS A 214 -11.96 0.79 -5.19
CA CYS A 214 -10.71 0.05 -5.27
C CYS A 214 -10.54 -0.51 -6.68
N GLU A 215 -9.32 -0.42 -7.20
CA GLU A 215 -8.93 -0.98 -8.49
C GLU A 215 -7.73 -1.92 -8.30
N GLU A 216 -6.89 -1.68 -7.28
CA GLU A 216 -5.75 -2.54 -6.93
C GLU A 216 -5.92 -3.09 -5.50
N LEU A 217 -6.30 -4.37 -5.42
CA LEU A 217 -6.47 -5.08 -4.16
C LEU A 217 -5.33 -6.07 -3.94
N TRP A 218 -4.40 -5.72 -3.04
CA TRP A 218 -3.20 -6.48 -2.74
C TRP A 218 -3.20 -6.96 -1.29
N ASN A 219 -3.83 -8.11 -1.06
CA ASN A 219 -4.08 -8.68 0.27
C ASN A 219 -3.68 -10.17 0.34
N TRP A 220 -2.68 -10.60 -0.43
CA TRP A 220 -2.20 -11.97 -0.37
C TRP A 220 -1.59 -12.31 0.99
N ASN A 221 -1.70 -13.58 1.40
CA ASN A 221 -1.14 -14.08 2.66
C ASN A 221 -1.62 -13.27 3.88
N THR A 222 -2.95 -13.08 3.99
CA THR A 222 -3.56 -12.29 5.06
C THR A 222 -4.49 -13.05 6.00
N GLY A 223 -4.62 -14.36 5.82
CA GLY A 223 -5.46 -15.23 6.64
C GLY A 223 -6.96 -15.02 6.43
N GLN A 224 -7.36 -14.32 5.35
CA GLN A 224 -8.78 -14.07 5.08
C GLN A 224 -9.49 -15.34 4.64
N THR A 225 -10.80 -15.41 4.89
CA THR A 225 -11.65 -16.59 4.63
C THR A 225 -12.99 -16.17 4.03
N GLY A 226 -13.74 -17.13 3.50
CA GLY A 226 -15.09 -16.90 2.98
C GLY A 226 -15.07 -16.35 1.54
N GLU A 227 -16.04 -15.54 1.18
CA GLU A 227 -16.06 -14.89 -0.13
C GLU A 227 -15.03 -13.76 -0.19
N LEU A 228 -14.25 -13.73 -1.27
CA LEU A 228 -13.28 -12.65 -1.51
C LEU A 228 -14.02 -11.31 -1.68
N PRO A 229 -13.69 -10.27 -0.90
CA PRO A 229 -14.13 -8.92 -1.20
C PRO A 229 -13.59 -8.49 -2.56
N THR A 230 -14.45 -8.38 -3.56
CA THR A 230 -14.07 -7.93 -4.90
C THR A 230 -14.24 -6.40 -5.05
N PRO A 231 -13.34 -5.72 -5.78
CA PRO A 231 -13.53 -4.33 -6.17
C PRO A 231 -14.68 -4.18 -7.18
N GLN A 232 -15.11 -2.96 -7.48
CA GLN A 232 -16.16 -2.73 -8.51
C GLN A 232 -15.58 -2.56 -9.92
N GLN A 233 -14.33 -2.12 -10.05
CA GLN A 233 -13.62 -1.92 -11.31
C GLN A 233 -12.17 -2.35 -11.16
N ALA A 234 -11.92 -3.64 -10.96
CA ALA A 234 -10.57 -4.12 -10.74
C ALA A 234 -9.64 -3.88 -11.94
N LEU A 235 -8.39 -3.51 -11.62
CA LEU A 235 -7.23 -3.55 -12.51
C LEU A 235 -6.31 -4.71 -12.14
N SER A 236 -5.99 -4.83 -10.84
CA SER A 236 -5.09 -5.85 -10.30
C SER A 236 -5.63 -6.40 -8.98
N VAL A 237 -5.86 -7.71 -8.90
CA VAL A 237 -6.31 -8.38 -7.67
C VAL A 237 -5.35 -9.49 -7.31
N MET A 238 -4.51 -9.22 -6.31
CA MET A 238 -3.47 -10.11 -5.80
C MET A 238 -3.88 -10.60 -4.40
N SER A 239 -4.54 -11.75 -4.36
CA SER A 239 -5.18 -12.29 -3.14
C SER A 239 -4.79 -13.75 -2.84
N ARG A 240 -3.66 -14.21 -3.41
CA ARG A 240 -3.12 -15.55 -3.21
C ARG A 240 -2.83 -15.90 -1.74
N SER A 241 -2.69 -17.19 -1.44
CA SER A 241 -2.31 -17.70 -0.11
C SER A 241 -3.25 -17.24 1.01
N ASN A 242 -4.55 -17.27 0.75
CA ASN A 242 -5.61 -17.02 1.73
C ASN A 242 -6.45 -18.30 1.89
N GLN A 243 -7.65 -18.17 2.44
CA GLN A 243 -8.61 -19.26 2.63
C GLN A 243 -9.98 -18.89 2.02
N TYR A 244 -9.98 -18.06 0.97
CA TYR A 244 -11.20 -17.69 0.27
C TYR A 244 -11.83 -18.90 -0.42
N THR A 245 -13.16 -18.99 -0.39
CA THR A 245 -13.95 -20.12 -0.91
C THR A 245 -14.69 -19.79 -2.21
N SER A 246 -14.90 -18.51 -2.49
CA SER A 246 -15.54 -18.03 -3.72
C SER A 246 -15.07 -16.62 -4.06
N ALA A 247 -15.21 -16.24 -5.33
CA ALA A 247 -15.03 -14.88 -5.80
C ALA A 247 -15.96 -14.61 -6.99
N ASP A 248 -16.52 -13.40 -7.06
CA ASP A 248 -17.35 -12.94 -8.18
C ASP A 248 -16.81 -11.64 -8.77
N PHE A 249 -16.34 -11.73 -10.01
CA PHE A 249 -15.83 -10.62 -10.80
C PHE A 249 -16.69 -10.32 -12.03
N THR A 250 -17.94 -10.78 -12.05
CA THR A 250 -18.85 -10.57 -13.18
C THR A 250 -18.89 -9.11 -13.61
N GLY A 251 -18.60 -8.85 -14.88
CA GLY A 251 -18.63 -7.51 -15.46
C GLY A 251 -17.44 -6.61 -15.11
N GLN A 252 -16.37 -7.14 -14.53
CA GLN A 252 -15.11 -6.42 -14.32
C GLN A 252 -14.18 -6.58 -15.54
N TRP A 253 -13.05 -5.86 -15.57
CA TRP A 253 -12.08 -5.90 -16.69
C TRP A 253 -12.75 -5.84 -18.07
N THR A 254 -13.60 -4.83 -18.30
CA THR A 254 -14.37 -4.69 -19.56
C THR A 254 -13.75 -3.73 -20.56
N GLY A 255 -12.74 -2.94 -20.15
CA GLY A 255 -12.07 -1.93 -20.98
C GLY A 255 -10.86 -2.47 -21.75
N ASP A 256 -10.04 -1.55 -22.25
CA ASP A 256 -8.74 -1.89 -22.83
C ASP A 256 -7.66 -1.85 -21.73
N GLY A 257 -6.88 -2.92 -21.58
CA GLY A 257 -5.82 -3.02 -20.55
C GLY A 257 -5.60 -4.46 -20.11
N GLY A 258 -4.36 -4.81 -19.78
CA GLY A 258 -4.01 -6.18 -19.37
C GLY A 258 -4.26 -6.42 -17.89
N GLY A 259 -5.47 -6.86 -17.53
CA GLY A 259 -5.85 -7.15 -16.15
C GLY A 259 -5.11 -8.37 -15.58
N GLU A 260 -4.81 -8.32 -14.28
CA GLU A 260 -4.15 -9.40 -13.55
C GLU A 260 -4.99 -9.85 -12.36
N LEU A 261 -5.25 -11.16 -12.30
CA LEU A 261 -5.96 -11.83 -11.21
C LEU A 261 -5.10 -12.98 -10.69
N ASP A 262 -4.71 -12.90 -9.43
CA ASP A 262 -3.96 -13.94 -8.73
C ASP A 262 -4.68 -14.36 -7.45
N LEU A 263 -5.31 -15.54 -7.50
CA LEU A 263 -5.98 -16.20 -6.39
C LEU A 263 -5.35 -17.57 -6.08
N GLU A 264 -4.07 -17.77 -6.40
CA GLU A 264 -3.39 -19.03 -6.11
C GLU A 264 -3.46 -19.42 -4.64
N ASN A 265 -3.43 -20.72 -4.33
CA ASN A 265 -3.34 -21.22 -2.95
C ASN A 265 -4.46 -20.66 -2.05
N ASN A 266 -5.70 -20.87 -2.48
CA ASN A 266 -6.91 -20.56 -1.73
C ASN A 266 -7.75 -21.84 -1.56
N LYS A 267 -9.02 -21.70 -1.17
CA LYS A 267 -9.99 -22.81 -1.05
C LYS A 267 -11.16 -22.64 -2.00
N LEU A 268 -10.94 -22.00 -3.16
CA LEU A 268 -12.02 -21.67 -4.08
C LEU A 268 -12.69 -22.96 -4.57
N THR A 269 -14.01 -23.04 -4.40
CA THR A 269 -14.85 -24.09 -5.00
C THR A 269 -15.58 -23.57 -6.24
N GLY A 270 -15.55 -22.27 -6.48
CA GLY A 270 -16.17 -21.61 -7.62
C GLY A 270 -15.66 -20.18 -7.81
N ILE A 271 -15.70 -19.70 -9.05
CA ILE A 271 -15.35 -18.34 -9.42
C ILE A 271 -16.21 -17.89 -10.60
N ALA A 272 -16.73 -16.67 -10.55
CA ALA A 272 -17.46 -16.06 -11.66
C ALA A 272 -16.59 -15.02 -12.37
N LEU A 273 -16.36 -15.23 -13.67
CA LEU A 273 -15.53 -14.37 -14.52
C LEU A 273 -16.32 -13.80 -15.70
N THR A 274 -17.64 -13.89 -15.69
CA THR A 274 -18.47 -13.54 -16.84
C THR A 274 -18.21 -12.11 -17.29
N GLY A 275 -17.75 -11.96 -18.55
CA GLY A 275 -17.49 -10.65 -19.14
C GLY A 275 -16.12 -10.02 -18.83
N CYS A 276 -15.21 -10.73 -18.15
CA CYS A 276 -13.86 -10.25 -17.78
C CYS A 276 -12.85 -10.22 -18.95
N LYS A 277 -13.26 -9.68 -20.10
CA LYS A 277 -12.56 -9.85 -21.39
C LYS A 277 -11.17 -9.22 -21.44
N ALA A 278 -10.88 -8.24 -20.58
CA ALA A 278 -9.58 -7.58 -20.52
C ALA A 278 -8.57 -8.29 -19.59
N LEU A 279 -8.96 -9.37 -18.90
CA LEU A 279 -7.99 -10.19 -18.17
C LEU A 279 -6.99 -10.82 -19.14
N GLN A 280 -5.71 -10.72 -18.79
CA GLN A 280 -4.61 -11.32 -19.55
C GLN A 280 -3.86 -12.36 -18.73
N THR A 281 -3.84 -12.20 -17.41
CA THR A 281 -3.16 -13.11 -16.50
C THR A 281 -4.15 -13.55 -15.43
N ILE A 282 -4.42 -14.86 -15.40
CA ILE A 282 -5.35 -15.49 -14.47
C ILE A 282 -4.62 -16.64 -13.79
N ARG A 283 -4.38 -16.52 -12.48
CA ARG A 283 -3.75 -17.57 -11.68
C ARG A 283 -4.72 -18.09 -10.63
N LEU A 284 -5.13 -19.35 -10.80
CA LEU A 284 -6.11 -20.04 -9.95
C LEU A 284 -5.55 -21.38 -9.43
N ARG A 285 -4.22 -21.53 -9.41
CA ARG A 285 -3.55 -22.76 -8.97
C ARG A 285 -3.87 -23.11 -7.53
N TRP A 286 -3.77 -24.40 -7.22
CA TRP A 286 -3.86 -24.91 -5.85
C TRP A 286 -5.10 -24.40 -5.12
N ASN A 287 -6.26 -24.58 -5.73
CA ASN A 287 -7.57 -24.31 -5.16
C ASN A 287 -8.32 -25.63 -4.93
N SER A 288 -9.64 -25.56 -4.75
CA SER A 288 -10.52 -26.72 -4.60
C SER A 288 -11.56 -26.78 -5.72
N LEU A 289 -11.16 -26.37 -6.94
CA LEU A 289 -12.05 -26.38 -8.11
C LEU A 289 -12.21 -27.82 -8.59
N THR A 290 -13.46 -28.24 -8.79
CA THR A 290 -13.78 -29.55 -9.38
C THR A 290 -13.54 -29.56 -10.88
N SER A 291 -13.47 -30.74 -11.50
CA SER A 291 -13.32 -30.85 -12.97
C SER A 291 -14.38 -30.08 -13.74
N SER A 292 -15.63 -30.02 -13.24
CA SER A 292 -16.69 -29.24 -13.91
C SER A 292 -16.42 -27.74 -13.83
N VAL A 293 -15.99 -27.24 -12.67
CA VAL A 293 -15.70 -25.82 -12.48
C VAL A 293 -14.47 -25.40 -13.28
N VAL A 294 -13.45 -26.26 -13.36
CA VAL A 294 -12.29 -26.04 -14.23
C VAL A 294 -12.71 -25.96 -15.70
N ASP A 295 -13.58 -26.87 -16.15
CA ASP A 295 -14.13 -26.83 -17.51
C ASP A 295 -14.93 -25.55 -17.79
N ASP A 296 -15.72 -25.08 -16.83
CA ASP A 296 -16.51 -23.85 -16.92
C ASP A 296 -15.61 -22.61 -17.02
N VAL A 297 -14.55 -22.51 -16.21
CA VAL A 297 -13.56 -21.42 -16.30
C VAL A 297 -12.89 -21.43 -17.67
N LEU A 298 -12.43 -22.60 -18.14
CA LEU A 298 -11.82 -22.75 -19.47
C LEU A 298 -12.77 -22.33 -20.59
N ALA A 299 -14.05 -22.69 -20.49
CA ALA A 299 -15.07 -22.31 -21.46
C ALA A 299 -15.35 -20.80 -21.45
N GLU A 300 -15.48 -20.19 -20.27
CA GLU A 300 -15.70 -18.75 -20.11
C GLU A 300 -14.54 -17.96 -20.73
N VAL A 301 -13.30 -18.25 -20.35
CA VAL A 301 -12.12 -17.54 -20.91
C VAL A 301 -12.01 -17.76 -22.42
N ALA A 302 -12.25 -18.98 -22.91
CA ALA A 302 -12.23 -19.26 -24.34
C ALA A 302 -13.32 -18.48 -25.10
N SER A 303 -14.47 -18.24 -24.48
CA SER A 303 -15.58 -17.49 -25.09
C SER A 303 -15.24 -16.02 -25.36
N TRP A 304 -14.27 -15.45 -24.64
CA TRP A 304 -13.87 -14.05 -24.82
C TRP A 304 -13.21 -13.80 -26.17
N GLN A 305 -12.61 -14.83 -26.78
CA GLN A 305 -11.88 -14.74 -28.06
C GLN A 305 -10.76 -13.68 -28.03
N THR A 306 -10.13 -13.50 -26.87
CA THR A 306 -9.06 -12.54 -26.63
C THR A 306 -7.69 -13.21 -26.65
N LYS A 307 -6.65 -12.42 -26.93
CA LYS A 307 -5.26 -12.82 -26.67
C LYS A 307 -4.96 -12.54 -25.20
N GLY A 308 -4.49 -13.55 -24.47
CA GLY A 308 -4.00 -13.39 -23.11
C GLY A 308 -2.54 -13.82 -22.98
N VAL A 309 -2.04 -13.69 -21.75
CA VAL A 309 -0.69 -14.06 -21.37
C VAL A 309 -0.73 -15.47 -20.77
N THR A 310 -1.42 -15.64 -19.64
CA THR A 310 -1.41 -16.92 -18.91
C THR A 310 -2.76 -17.23 -18.24
N LEU A 311 -3.18 -18.50 -18.29
CA LEU A 311 -4.24 -19.09 -17.48
C LEU A 311 -3.70 -20.33 -16.75
N LEU A 312 -3.51 -20.22 -15.43
CA LEU A 312 -2.98 -21.29 -14.58
C LEU A 312 -4.07 -21.90 -13.70
N LEU A 313 -4.33 -23.20 -13.87
CA LEU A 313 -5.39 -23.94 -13.20
C LEU A 313 -4.90 -25.27 -12.58
N ASP A 314 -3.63 -25.64 -12.76
CA ASP A 314 -3.05 -26.83 -12.14
C ASP A 314 -3.03 -26.77 -10.61
N GLY A 315 -3.06 -27.93 -9.97
CA GLY A 315 -3.31 -28.05 -8.53
C GLY A 315 -4.79 -28.04 -8.15
N ASN A 316 -5.70 -27.93 -9.12
CA ASN A 316 -7.12 -28.30 -9.00
C ASN A 316 -7.37 -29.71 -9.56
N GLU A 317 -8.62 -30.18 -9.60
CA GLU A 317 -8.96 -31.41 -10.34
C GLU A 317 -8.65 -31.27 -11.84
N PRO A 318 -8.26 -32.37 -12.53
CA PRO A 318 -7.97 -32.33 -13.97
C PRO A 318 -9.24 -32.00 -14.79
N PRO A 319 -9.14 -31.26 -15.90
CA PRO A 319 -10.28 -30.96 -16.77
C PRO A 319 -10.81 -32.22 -17.46
N THR A 320 -12.07 -32.20 -17.87
CA THR A 320 -12.63 -33.29 -18.69
C THR A 320 -12.20 -33.15 -20.16
N SER A 321 -12.66 -34.07 -21.02
CA SER A 321 -12.48 -33.94 -22.48
C SER A 321 -13.11 -32.67 -23.07
N THR A 322 -14.10 -32.08 -22.38
CA THR A 322 -14.67 -30.79 -22.77
C THR A 322 -13.73 -29.65 -22.43
N GLY A 323 -13.22 -29.55 -21.20
CA GLY A 323 -12.21 -28.57 -20.83
C GLY A 323 -10.95 -28.64 -21.70
N LEU A 324 -10.45 -29.85 -22.01
CA LEU A 324 -9.28 -30.03 -22.88
C LEU A 324 -9.48 -29.46 -24.30
N ARG A 325 -10.71 -29.46 -24.82
CA ARG A 325 -11.03 -28.79 -26.10
C ARG A 325 -10.88 -27.27 -25.98
N ASN A 326 -11.31 -26.68 -24.86
CA ASN A 326 -11.15 -25.24 -24.59
C ASN A 326 -9.67 -24.87 -24.37
N VAL A 327 -8.87 -25.72 -23.71
CA VAL A 327 -7.41 -25.55 -23.63
C VAL A 327 -6.79 -25.41 -25.03
N ALA A 328 -7.19 -26.26 -25.98
CA ALA A 328 -6.69 -26.20 -27.35
C ALA A 328 -7.13 -24.92 -28.09
N VAL A 329 -8.33 -24.40 -27.81
CA VAL A 329 -8.80 -23.10 -28.34
C VAL A 329 -7.96 -21.96 -27.79
N LEU A 330 -7.78 -21.90 -26.46
CA LEU A 330 -7.01 -20.86 -25.78
C LEU A 330 -5.55 -20.81 -26.25
N ARG A 331 -4.89 -21.96 -26.41
CA ARG A 331 -3.52 -22.02 -26.94
C ARG A 331 -3.41 -21.49 -28.36
N LYS A 332 -4.43 -21.71 -29.22
CA LYS A 332 -4.48 -21.10 -30.57
C LYS A 332 -4.69 -19.59 -30.53
N LEU A 333 -5.39 -19.09 -29.51
CA LEU A 333 -5.54 -17.66 -29.24
C LEU A 333 -4.27 -17.03 -28.61
N GLY A 334 -3.26 -17.84 -28.27
CA GLY A 334 -1.97 -17.37 -27.75
C GLY A 334 -1.83 -17.43 -26.23
N TRP A 335 -2.79 -18.01 -25.51
CA TRP A 335 -2.69 -18.19 -24.06
C TRP A 335 -1.72 -19.32 -23.72
N GLU A 336 -0.87 -19.07 -22.71
CA GLU A 336 -0.19 -20.14 -21.99
C GLU A 336 -1.16 -20.74 -20.96
N VAL A 337 -1.51 -22.02 -21.13
CA VAL A 337 -2.52 -22.70 -20.30
C VAL A 337 -1.93 -23.92 -19.63
N GLU A 338 -1.98 -23.94 -18.30
CA GLU A 338 -1.56 -25.06 -17.45
C GLU A 338 -2.74 -25.60 -16.63
N VAL A 339 -2.91 -26.92 -16.66
CA VAL A 339 -4.00 -27.68 -16.00
C VAL A 339 -3.42 -28.97 -15.43
N SER A 340 -4.03 -29.50 -14.36
CA SER A 340 -3.65 -30.81 -13.80
C SER A 340 -3.81 -31.92 -14.84
N GLN A 341 -2.90 -32.90 -14.80
CA GLN A 341 -2.99 -34.11 -15.62
C GLN A 341 -3.84 -35.17 -14.89
N SER A 342 -4.58 -35.97 -15.65
CA SER A 342 -5.41 -37.08 -15.15
C SER A 342 -4.59 -38.27 -14.67
#